data_AF-A0A645HDS2-F1
#
_entry.id   AF-A0A645HDS2-F1
#
_cell.length_a   1.000
_cell.length_b   1.000
_cell.length_c   1.000
_cell.angle_alpha   90.00
_cell.angle_beta   90.00
_cell.angle_gamma   90.00
#
_symmetry.space_group_name_H-M   'P 1'
#
loop_
_entity.id
_entity.type
_entity.pdbx_description
1 polymer ?
#
loop_
_entity_poly.entity_id
_entity_poly.type
_entity_poly.pdbx_seq_one_letter_code
_entity_poly.pdbx_strand_id
1 'polypeptide(L)' 'MIIVTHELNFAKNVSNRIIFMDQGKIIEEGVPDTIFNTPQEERTKKFLKMFDGNLGYHNEN' A
#
# COMPACT_ATOMS: atom_id res chain seq x y z
N MET A 1 -7.41 4.41 -17.43
CA MET A 1 -7.86 3.04 -17.12
C MET A 1 -7.91 2.92 -15.59
N ILE A 2 -8.93 2.26 -15.05
CA ILE A 2 -9.07 2.04 -13.60
C ILE A 2 -9.02 0.53 -13.38
N ILE A 3 -8.21 0.10 -12.42
CA ILE A 3 -8.09 -1.29 -12.03
C ILE A 3 -8.29 -1.36 -10.53
N VAL A 4 -9.13 -2.28 -10.07
CA VAL A 4 -9.30 -2.64 -8.66
C VAL A 4 -8.74 -4.05 -8.51
N THR A 5 -7.75 -4.22 -7.63
CA THR A 5 -7.08 -5.51 -7.46
C THR A 5 -6.55 -5.68 -6.04
N HIS A 6 -6.46 -6.93 -5.61
CA HIS A 6 -5.75 -7.33 -4.39
C HIS A 6 -4.29 -7.72 -4.64
N GLU A 7 -3.89 -7.80 -5.92
CA GLU A 7 -2.52 -8.15 -6.34
C GLU A 7 -1.61 -6.91 -6.35
N LEU A 8 -0.94 -6.65 -5.23
CA LEU A 8 -0.11 -5.45 -5.05
C LEU A 8 1.10 -5.38 -5.99
N ASN A 9 1.74 -6.52 -6.28
CA ASN A 9 2.85 -6.58 -7.23
C ASN A 9 2.40 -6.21 -8.65
N PHE A 10 1.18 -6.58 -9.04
CA PHE A 10 0.62 -6.16 -10.32
C PHE A 10 0.36 -4.65 -10.32
N ALA A 11 -0.28 -4.12 -9.27
CA ALA A 11 -0.55 -2.70 -9.14
C ALA A 11 0.75 -1.86 -9.19
N LYS A 12 1.81 -2.31 -8.52
CA LYS A 12 3.12 -1.66 -8.51
C LYS A 12 3.74 -1.49 -9.90
N ASN A 13 3.61 -2.51 -10.75
CA ASN A 13 4.29 -2.54 -12.05
C ASN A 13 3.52 -1.83 -13.17
N VAL A 14 2.18 -1.78 -13.09
CA VAL A 14 1.34 -1.34 -14.22
C VAL A 14 0.71 0.03 -13.99
N SER A 15 0.56 0.47 -12.74
CA SER A 15 -0.14 1.73 -12.44
C SER A 15 0.76 2.96 -12.53
N ASN A 16 0.19 4.09 -12.96
CA ASN A 16 0.85 5.41 -12.85
C ASN A 16 0.49 6.11 -11.53
N ARG A 17 -0.63 5.72 -10.92
CA ARG A 17 -1.17 6.24 -9.66
C ARG A 17 -1.83 5.10 -8.91
N ILE A 18 -1.67 5.12 -7.59
CA ILE A 18 -2.30 4.20 -6.66
C ILE A 18 -3.19 5.00 -5.72
N ILE A 19 -4.36 4.45 -5.43
CA ILE A 19 -5.32 4.97 -4.47
C ILE A 19 -5.57 3.85 -3.47
N PHE A 20 -5.19 4.08 -2.22
CA PHE A 20 -5.51 3.22 -1.11
C PHE A 20 -6.78 3.70 -0.42
N MET A 21 -7.74 2.80 -0.28
CA MET A 21 -9.05 3.09 0.31
C MET A 21 -9.31 2.21 1.52
N ASP A 22 -9.91 2.77 2.56
CA ASP A 22 -10.41 2.06 3.72
C ASP A 22 -11.69 2.73 4.23
N GLN A 23 -12.63 1.93 4.76
CA GLN A 23 -13.91 2.40 5.28
C GLN A 23 -14.67 3.37 4.34
N GLY A 24 -14.60 3.12 3.02
CA GLY A 24 -15.26 3.95 2.02
C GLY A 24 -14.61 5.32 1.80
N LYS A 25 -13.40 5.56 2.32
CA LYS A 25 -12.63 6.80 2.14
C LYS A 25 -11.32 6.52 1.42
N ILE A 26 -10.85 7.49 0.64
CA ILE A 26 -9.47 7.50 0.16
C ILE A 26 -8.61 7.91 1.34
N ILE A 27 -7.71 7.01 1.72
CA ILE A 27 -6.80 7.23 2.83
C ILE A 27 -5.50 7.82 2.31
N GLU A 28 -4.97 7.26 1.23
CA GLU A 28 -3.73 7.73 0.63
C GLU A 28 -3.78 7.58 -0.89
N GLU A 29 -3.18 8.52 -1.60
CA GLU A 29 -2.98 8.42 -3.04
C GLU A 29 -1.61 8.94 -3.44
N GLY A 30 -1.03 8.37 -4.49
CA GLY A 30 0.31 8.75 -4.93
C GLY A 30 0.82 7.93 -6.09
N VAL A 31 2.06 8.18 -6.49
CA VAL A 31 2.75 7.30 -7.44
C VAL A 31 3.12 5.98 -6.77
N PRO A 32 3.25 4.87 -7.52
CA PRO A 32 3.50 3.55 -6.93
C PRO A 32 4.72 3.52 -6.01
N ASP A 33 5.81 4.16 -6.44
CA ASP A 33 7.06 4.21 -5.67
C ASP A 33 6.86 4.78 -4.26
N THR A 34 6.16 5.92 -4.16
CA THR A 34 5.83 6.56 -2.88
C THR A 34 4.94 5.68 -2.02
N ILE A 35 3.86 5.12 -2.58
CA ILE A 35 2.91 4.33 -1.80
C ILE A 35 3.56 3.05 -1.26
N PHE A 36 4.40 2.38 -2.05
CA PHE A 36 5.01 1.11 -1.64
C PHE A 36 6.29 1.27 -0.81
N ASN A 37 7.13 2.27 -1.10
CA ASN A 37 8.45 2.40 -0.46
C ASN A 37 8.44 3.43 0.67
N THR A 38 7.64 4.50 0.56
CA THR A 38 7.57 5.60 1.54
C THR A 38 6.13 6.03 1.84
N PRO A 39 5.23 5.08 2.21
CA PRO A 39 3.85 5.42 2.57
C PRO A 39 3.83 6.39 3.75
N GLN A 40 2.98 7.42 3.68
CA GLN A 40 2.84 8.42 4.72
C GLN A 40 1.80 8.01 5.75
N GLU A 41 0.70 7.39 5.32
CA GLU A 41 -0.40 7.04 6.21
C GLU A 41 -0.12 5.75 6.99
N GLU A 42 -0.38 5.80 8.30
CA GLU A 42 -0.19 4.66 9.20
C GLU A 42 -1.07 3.46 8.81
N ARG A 43 -2.25 3.73 8.24
CA ARG A 43 -3.14 2.67 7.78
C ARG A 43 -2.60 1.97 6.54
N THR A 44 -2.03 2.71 5.58
CA THR A 44 -1.35 2.15 4.40
C THR A 44 -0.14 1.33 4.81
N LYS A 45 0.70 1.82 5.73
CA LYS A 45 1.84 1.07 6.30
C LYS A 45 1.40 -0.26 6.90
N LYS A 46 0.37 -0.24 7.74
CA LYS A 46 -0.18 -1.46 8.37
C LYS A 46 -0.70 -2.43 7.33
N PHE A 47 -1.41 -1.94 6.32
CA PHE A 47 -1.90 -2.76 5.23
C PHE A 47 -0.76 -3.43 4.47
N LEU A 48 0.21 -2.67 3.96
CA LEU A 48 1.35 -3.21 3.19
C LEU A 48 2.16 -4.26 3.97
N LYS A 49 2.37 -4.04 5.27
CA LYS A 49 3.04 -5.00 6.17
C LYS A 49 2.33 -6.36 6.24
N MET A 50 1.00 -6.39 6.10
CA MET A 50 0.25 -7.66 6.11
C MET A 50 0.46 -8.48 4.82
N PHE A 51 0.76 -7.82 3.70
CA PHE A 51 0.93 -8.48 2.40
C PHE A 51 2.36 -8.92 2.11
N ASP A 52 3.36 -8.27 2.69
CA ASP A 52 4.78 -8.55 2.42
C ASP A 52 5.29 -9.86 3.07
N GLY A 53 4.39 -10.70 3.60
CA GLY A 53 4.66 -12.11 3.93
C GLY A 53 5.68 -12.37 5.05
N ASN A 54 6.24 -11.34 5.70
CA ASN A 54 7.11 -11.49 6.87
C ASN A 54 6.45 -10.84 8.09
N LEU A 55 5.75 -11.66 8.87
CA LEU A 55 5.54 -11.40 10.29
C LEU A 55 6.92 -11.31 10.99
N GLY A 56 7.48 -10.11 11.02
CA GLY A 56 8.56 -9.74 11.94
C GLY A 56 7.97 -8.95 13.10
N TYR A 57 7.43 -9.65 14.10
CA TYR A 57 7.54 -9.14 15.47
C TYR A 57 9.04 -9.13 15.81
N HIS A 58 9.60 -7.92 15.97
CA HIS A 58 10.81 -7.51 16.72
C HIS A 58 11.28 -6.17 16.09
N ASN A 59 11.66 -5.13 16.82
CA ASN A 59 11.79 -4.92 18.24
C ASN A 59 11.70 -3.40 18.49
N GLU A 60 11.38 -3.10 19.73
CA GLU A 60 11.50 -1.83 20.43
C GLU A 60 12.74 -1.02 20.03
N ASN A 61 12.55 0.30 19.86
CA ASN A 61 13.33 1.34 20.53
C ASN A 61 12.39 2.53 20.78
#